data_AF-A0A6N9S9X6-F1
#
_entry.id   AF-A0A6N9S9X6-F1
#
_cell.length_a   1.000
_cell.length_b   1.000
_cell.length_c   1.000
_cell.angle_alpha   90.00
_cell.angle_beta   90.00
_cell.angle_gamma   90.00
#
_symmetry.space_group_name_H-M   'P 1'
#
loop_
_entity.id
_entity.type
_entity.pdbx_description
1 polymer ?
#
loop_
_entity_poly.entity_id
_entity_poly.type
_entity_poly.pdbx_seq_one_letter_code
_entity_poly.pdbx_strand_id
1 'polypeptide(L)' 'VQVLEASPKGHYTQLVVQPLGWYNEPLTVVMHGDDAPQRGDRLYVGLQHARLYNGDERIETRDEELALAQSA' A
#
# COMPACT_ATOMS: atom_id res chain seq x y z
N VAL A 1 -0.52 0.51 10.85
CA VAL A 1 -1.89 -0.02 10.69
C VAL A 1 -2.02 -1.30 11.50
N GLN A 2 -3.22 -1.69 11.90
CA GLN A 2 -3.49 -2.97 12.55
C GLN A 2 -4.30 -3.89 11.62
N VAL A 3 -3.93 -5.16 11.51
CA VAL A 3 -4.65 -6.13 10.66
C VAL A 3 -5.99 -6.49 11.31
N LEU A 4 -7.08 -6.35 10.55
CA LEU A 4 -8.42 -6.79 10.93
C LEU A 4 -8.74 -8.15 10.30
N GLU A 5 -8.38 -8.32 9.03
CA GLU A 5 -8.62 -9.53 8.24
C GLU A 5 -7.49 -9.77 7.25
N ALA A 6 -7.21 -11.04 6.97
CA ALA A 6 -6.26 -11.48 5.95
C ALA A 6 -6.89 -12.58 5.09
N SER A 7 -6.87 -12.39 3.77
CA SER A 7 -7.40 -13.35 2.80
C SER A 7 -6.33 -13.70 1.76
N PRO A 8 -5.64 -14.86 1.92
CA PRO A 8 -4.71 -15.35 0.91
C PRO A 8 -5.41 -15.66 -0.41
N LYS A 9 -4.84 -15.22 -1.52
CA LYS A 9 -5.35 -15.41 -2.90
C LYS A 9 -4.36 -16.16 -3.79
N GLY A 10 -3.49 -16.97 -3.20
CA GLY A 10 -2.34 -17.57 -3.88
C GLY A 10 -1.14 -16.64 -3.81
N HIS A 11 -0.85 -15.90 -4.88
CA HIS A 11 0.38 -15.09 -5.01
C HIS A 11 0.36 -13.74 -4.26
N TYR A 12 -0.73 -13.43 -3.58
CA TYR A 12 -0.87 -12.24 -2.75
C TYR A 12 -1.89 -12.50 -1.65
N THR A 13 -1.83 -11.67 -0.62
CA THR A 13 -2.80 -11.61 0.45
C THR A 13 -3.51 -10.26 0.41
N GLN A 14 -4.84 -10.29 0.37
CA GLN A 14 -5.65 -9.09 0.59
C GLN A 14 -5.83 -8.90 2.08
N LEU A 15 -5.54 -7.69 2.57
CA LEU A 15 -5.68 -7.33 3.97
C LEU A 15 -6.73 -6.24 4.13
N VAL A 16 -7.55 -6.37 5.16
CA VAL A 16 -8.32 -5.25 5.72
C VAL A 16 -7.56 -4.77 6.94
N VAL A 17 -7.19 -3.48 6.97
CA VAL A 17 -6.37 -2.91 8.04
C VAL A 17 -6.97 -1.64 8.61
N GLN A 18 -6.84 -1.42 9.91
CA GLN A 18 -7.22 -0.19 10.59
C GLN A 18 -6.02 0.78 10.66
N PRO A 19 -6.11 1.99 10.08
CA PRO A 19 -5.18 3.08 10.36
C PRO A 19 -5.19 3.48 11.83
N LEU A 20 -4.02 3.86 12.35
CA LEU A 20 -3.87 4.28 13.73
C LEU A 20 -3.50 5.77 13.75
N GLY A 21 -4.45 6.61 14.16
CA GLY A 21 -4.23 8.03 14.47
C GLY A 21 -4.36 9.04 13.32
N TRP A 22 -4.53 8.60 12.07
CA TRP A 22 -4.58 9.51 10.90
C TRP A 22 -5.79 9.33 10.00
N TYR A 23 -6.53 8.23 10.14
CA TYR A 23 -7.77 7.97 9.41
C TYR A 23 -8.64 7.01 10.22
N ASN A 24 -9.96 7.08 10.03
CA ASN A 24 -10.92 6.38 10.90
C ASN A 24 -11.51 5.13 10.25
N GLU A 25 -11.57 5.07 8.92
CA GLU A 25 -12.14 3.92 8.21
C GLU A 25 -11.06 2.88 7.87
N PRO A 26 -11.42 1.58 7.83
CA PRO A 26 -10.50 0.54 7.38
C PRO A 26 -10.06 0.74 5.94
N LEU A 27 -8.83 0.35 5.65
CA LEU A 27 -8.26 0.36 4.31
C LEU A 27 -8.10 -1.07 3.81
N THR A 28 -8.35 -1.27 2.53
CA THR A 28 -7.98 -2.50 1.84
C THR A 28 -6.59 -2.32 1.23
N VAL A 29 -5.69 -3.24 1.53
CA VAL A 29 -4.34 -3.25 0.95
C VAL A 29 -4.02 -4.64 0.38
N VAL A 30 -3.15 -4.67 -0.62
CA VAL A 30 -2.63 -5.91 -1.22
C VAL A 30 -1.18 -6.06 -0.78
N MET A 31 -0.85 -7.23 -0.22
CA MET A 31 0.50 -7.61 0.15
C MET A 31 0.96 -8.77 -0.75
N HIS A 32 2.11 -8.62 -1.40
CA HIS A 32 2.74 -9.70 -2.14
C HIS A 32 3.57 -10.57 -1.19
N GLY A 33 3.59 -11.88 -1.44
CA GLY A 33 4.30 -12.86 -0.61
C GLY A 33 3.36 -13.87 0.06
N ASP A 34 3.95 -14.99 0.47
CA ASP A 34 3.21 -16.17 0.95
C ASP A 34 2.95 -16.14 2.47
N ASP A 35 3.69 -15.31 3.22
CA ASP A 35 3.58 -15.19 4.68
C ASP A 35 2.48 -14.20 5.07
N ALA A 36 1.23 -14.65 5.04
CA ALA A 36 0.08 -13.82 5.42
C ALA A 36 0.14 -13.41 6.91
N PRO A 37 0.00 -12.11 7.25
CA PRO A 37 -0.05 -11.65 8.63
C PRO A 37 -1.35 -12.09 9.32
N GLN A 38 -1.33 -12.09 10.65
CA GLN A 38 -2.47 -12.48 11.47
C GLN A 38 -3.30 -11.28 11.91
N ARG A 39 -4.57 -11.53 12.24
CA ARG A 39 -5.44 -10.52 12.84
C ARG A 39 -4.82 -10.00 14.14
N GLY A 40 -4.79 -8.68 14.29
CA GLY A 40 -4.20 -7.98 15.44
C GLY A 40 -2.76 -7.54 15.21
N ASP A 41 -2.05 -8.10 14.23
CA ASP A 41 -0.68 -7.72 13.90
C ASP A 41 -0.57 -6.23 13.58
N ARG A 42 0.54 -5.63 14.02
CA ARG A 42 0.89 -4.24 13.72
C ARG A 42 1.87 -4.21 12.57
N LEU A 43 1.47 -3.54 11.49
CA LEU A 43 2.28 -3.38 10.28
C LEU A 43 2.50 -1.89 9.97
N TYR A 44 3.51 -1.61 9.16
CA TYR A 44 3.81 -0.29 8.62
C TYR A 44 3.59 -0.31 7.11
N VAL A 45 3.01 0.74 6.57
CA VAL A 45 2.82 0.89 5.12
C VAL A 45 3.97 1.75 4.60
N GLY A 46 4.79 1.19 3.71
CA GLY A 46 5.87 1.91 3.05
C GLY A 46 5.35 2.79 1.89
N LEU A 47 6.07 3.87 1.60
CA LEU A 47 5.71 4.81 0.52
C LEU A 47 6.40 4.52 -0.82
N GLN A 48 7.23 3.47 -0.91
CA GLN A 48 8.06 3.16 -2.08
C GLN A 48 7.26 3.01 -3.39
N HIS A 49 6.01 2.53 -3.32
CA HIS A 49 5.09 2.45 -4.46
C HIS A 49 3.78 3.22 -4.21
N ALA A 50 3.77 4.12 -3.22
CA ALA A 50 2.62 4.95 -2.94
C ALA A 50 2.53 6.08 -3.98
N ARG A 51 1.30 6.42 -4.36
CA ARG A 51 1.01 7.56 -5.24
C ARG A 51 0.26 8.59 -4.44
N LEU A 52 0.59 9.85 -4.62
CA LEU A 52 -0.13 10.97 -4.02
C LEU A 52 -1.16 11.49 -5.04
N TYR A 53 -2.36 11.85 -4.56
CA TYR A 53 -3.43 12.39 -5.38
C TYR A 53 -4.02 13.65 -4.76
N ASN A 54 -4.45 14.58 -5.61
CA ASN A 54 -5.36 15.67 -5.25
C ASN A 54 -6.71 15.44 -5.96
N GLY A 55 -7.70 14.95 -5.23
CA GLY A 55 -8.90 14.39 -5.85
C GLY A 55 -8.52 13.20 -6.73
N ASP A 56 -8.90 13.24 -8.01
CA ASP A 56 -8.57 12.21 -8.99
C ASP A 56 -7.24 12.48 -9.73
N GLU A 57 -6.62 13.64 -9.50
CA GLU A 57 -5.37 14.03 -10.16
C GLU A 57 -4.17 13.43 -9.42
N ARG A 58 -3.38 12.59 -10.11
CA ARG A 58 -2.12 12.08 -9.57
C ARG A 58 -1.11 13.21 -9.49
N ILE A 59 -0.55 13.44 -8.30
CA ILE A 59 0.59 14.33 -8.12
C ILE A 59 1.84 13.58 -8.56
N GLU A 60 2.44 14.01 -9.66
CA GLU A 60 3.70 13.46 -10.15
C GLU A 60 4.87 13.95 -9.28
N THR A 61 5.67 13.00 -8.81
CA THR A 61 6.98 13.29 -8.22
C THR A 61 8.00 13.27 -9.35
N ARG A 62 8.74 14.37 -9.52
CA ARG A 62 9.72 14.67 -10.59
C ARG A 62 10.82 13.61 -10.87
N ASP A 63 10.86 12.50 -10.15
CA ASP A 63 11.87 11.45 -10.31
C ASP A 63 11.51 10.42 -11.41
N GLU A 64 10.24 10.29 -11.83
CA GLU A 64 9.86 9.43 -12.97
C GLU A 64 10.33 10.02 -14.33
N GLU A 65 10.61 11.32 -14.41
CA GLU A 65 11.02 12.01 -15.64
C GLU A 65 12.50 11.72 -16.02
N LEU A 66 13.37 11.44 -15.04
CA LEU A 66 14.80 11.21 -15.26
C LEU A 66 15.14 9.79 -15.75
N ALA A 67 14.30 8.79 -15.48
CA ALA A 67 14.55 7.40 -15.89
C ALA A 67 14.28 7.15 -17.38
N LEU A 68 13.37 7.93 -18.00
CA LEU A 68 13.06 7.83 -19.43
C LEU A 68 14.05 8.61 -20.31
N ALA A 69 14.80 9.55 -19.74
CA ALA A 69 15.74 10.40 -20.47
C ALA A 69 17.14 9.77 -20.68
N GLN A 70 17.41 8.57 -20.16
CA GLN A 70 18.69 7.86 -20.32
C GLN A 70 18.66 6.70 -21.33
N SER A 71 17.55 6.47 -22.02
CA SER A 71 17.45 5.48 -23.09
C SER A 71 17.15 6.16 -24.44
N ALA A 72 18.16 6.80 -25.03
CA ALA A 72 18.18 7.21 -26.43
C ALA A 72 19.62 7.22 -26.95
#